data_AF-A0AAE4SAV7-F1
#
_entry.id   AF-A0AAE4SAV7-F1
#
_cell.length_a   1.000
_cell.length_b   1.000
_cell.length_c   1.000
_cell.angle_alpha   90.00
_cell.angle_beta   90.00
_cell.angle_gamma   90.00
#
_symmetry.space_group_name_H-M   'P 1'
#
loop_
_entity.id
_entity.type
_entity.pdbx_description
1 polymer ?
#
loop_
_entity_poly.entity_id
_entity_poly.type
_entity_poly.pdbx_seq_one_letter_code
_entity_poly.pdbx_strand_id
1 'polypeptide(L)'
;MVCLLYEYLLRRKLDENMFPEEICFMLSEADFLANPGRVETVCRWCMDFPAIKKIIFHISSKNPNSQKEMTPLLQNLADTAIVRISTPSGEETFGTGQPEILLVVGRSGREEITDAIIQIAKEEIDPAEITEETIESHLRYQVNPDFVIKTGGSHLTDFLIWQSVYSELFFTDVNWNRFRRLDLLRALRDYQTRIRRYGQ
;
A
#
# COMPACT_ATOMS: atom_id res chain seq x y z
N MET A 1 1.75 29.19 9.59
CA MET A 1 1.08 29.23 10.92
C MET A 1 -0.27 28.51 10.93
N VAL A 2 -1.20 28.80 10.01
CA VAL A 2 -2.54 28.18 10.00
C VAL A 2 -2.53 26.65 9.74
N CYS A 3 -1.70 26.16 8.82
CA CYS A 3 -1.64 24.72 8.52
C CYS A 3 -1.18 23.86 9.71
N LEU A 4 -0.17 24.33 10.46
CA LEU A 4 0.35 23.62 11.63
C LEU A 4 -0.68 23.54 12.76
N LEU A 5 -1.45 24.62 12.97
CA LEU A 5 -2.53 24.63 13.95
C LEU A 5 -3.65 23.65 13.55
N TYR A 6 -4.02 23.62 12.27
CA TYR A 6 -5.05 22.69 11.78
C TYR A 6 -4.60 21.24 11.88
N GLU A 7 -3.34 20.95 11.53
CA GLU A 7 -2.73 19.63 11.67
C GLU A 7 -2.75 19.15 13.14
N TYR A 8 -2.34 20.03 14.06
CA TYR A 8 -2.38 19.76 15.51
C TYR A 8 -3.82 19.48 16.00
N LEU A 9 -4.79 20.31 15.60
CA LEU A 9 -6.19 20.12 15.98
C LEU A 9 -6.79 18.83 15.41
N LEU A 10 -6.43 18.47 14.19
CA LEU A 10 -6.90 17.25 13.56
C LEU A 10 -6.33 16.02 14.28
N ARG A 11 -5.01 16.02 14.56
CA ARG A 11 -4.34 14.94 15.29
C ARG A 11 -4.97 14.70 16.66
N ARG A 12 -5.31 15.75 17.40
CA ARG A 12 -5.97 15.64 18.72
C ARG A 12 -7.37 15.02 18.69
N LYS A 13 -8.02 14.99 17.53
CA LYS A 13 -9.36 14.43 17.35
C LYS A 13 -9.34 12.99 16.85
N LEU A 14 -8.16 12.47 16.49
CA LEU A 14 -7.99 11.09 16.06
C LEU A 14 -7.82 10.19 17.28
N ASP A 15 -8.44 9.02 17.23
CA ASP A 15 -8.28 7.98 18.23
C ASP A 15 -7.11 7.07 17.84
N GLU A 16 -6.05 7.04 18.64
CA GLU A 16 -4.83 6.29 18.31
C GLU A 16 -5.06 4.77 18.26
N ASN A 17 -6.13 4.28 18.88
CA ASN A 17 -6.49 2.85 18.87
C ASN A 17 -7.29 2.43 17.64
N MET A 18 -7.67 3.36 16.77
CA MET A 18 -8.54 3.11 15.61
C MET A 18 -7.83 3.37 14.27
N PHE A 19 -6.51 3.27 14.23
CA PHE A 19 -5.74 3.38 12.99
C PHE A 19 -5.61 2.03 12.28
N PRO A 20 -5.42 2.02 10.95
CA PRO A 20 -5.11 0.79 10.23
C PRO A 20 -3.74 0.26 10.65
N GLU A 21 -3.57 -1.05 10.70
CA GLU A 21 -2.26 -1.68 10.90
C GLU A 21 -1.49 -1.75 9.58
N GLU A 22 -2.19 -2.04 8.48
CA GLU A 22 -1.64 -2.09 7.13
C GLU A 22 -2.23 -1.00 6.23
N ILE A 23 -1.38 -0.10 5.74
CA ILE A 23 -1.78 0.98 4.84
C ILE A 23 -1.15 0.78 3.46
N CYS A 24 -1.95 0.84 2.40
CA CYS A 24 -1.50 0.73 1.01
C CYS A 24 -1.70 2.04 0.25
N PHE A 25 -0.65 2.52 -0.41
CA PHE A 25 -0.69 3.65 -1.34
C PHE A 25 -0.61 3.14 -2.77
N MET A 26 -1.64 3.46 -3.56
CA MET A 26 -1.69 3.12 -4.98
C MET A 26 -1.18 4.29 -5.83
N LEU A 27 -0.06 4.09 -6.50
CA LEU A 27 0.61 5.08 -7.33
C LEU A 27 0.74 4.60 -8.78
N SER A 28 0.70 5.56 -9.71
CA SER A 28 1.14 5.31 -11.07
C SER A 28 2.67 5.39 -11.13
N GLU A 29 3.29 4.73 -12.11
CA GLU A 29 4.73 4.90 -12.37
C GLU A 29 5.11 6.37 -12.57
N ALA A 30 4.29 7.13 -13.31
CA ALA A 30 4.52 8.55 -13.55
C ALA A 30 4.50 9.38 -12.26
N ASP A 31 3.55 9.11 -11.35
CA ASP A 31 3.48 9.80 -10.06
C ASP A 31 4.70 9.49 -9.20
N PHE A 32 5.11 8.23 -9.16
CA PHE A 32 6.29 7.82 -8.40
C PHE A 32 7.56 8.49 -8.93
N LEU A 33 7.81 8.41 -10.24
CA LEU A 33 9.01 8.97 -10.87
C LEU A 33 9.08 10.49 -10.78
N ALA A 34 7.94 11.18 -10.77
CA ALA A 34 7.90 12.64 -10.66
C ALA A 34 8.42 13.16 -9.31
N ASN A 35 8.25 12.40 -8.22
CA ASN A 35 8.81 12.75 -6.91
C ASN A 35 9.08 11.49 -6.07
N PRO A 36 10.20 10.79 -6.33
CA PRO A 36 10.47 9.54 -5.65
C PRO A 36 10.73 9.72 -4.14
N GLY A 37 11.32 10.84 -3.74
CA GLY A 37 11.54 11.21 -2.32
C GLY A 37 10.24 11.45 -1.52
N ARG A 38 9.09 11.57 -2.20
CA ARG A 38 7.79 11.65 -1.53
C ARG A 38 7.46 10.37 -0.79
N VAL A 39 7.84 9.20 -1.31
CA VAL A 39 7.62 7.91 -0.64
C VAL A 39 8.32 7.92 0.71
N GLU A 40 9.59 8.29 0.76
CA GLU A 40 10.34 8.42 2.01
C GLU A 40 9.64 9.37 3.00
N THR A 41 9.18 10.52 2.51
CA THR A 41 8.48 11.52 3.32
C THR A 41 7.18 10.96 3.91
N VAL A 42 6.39 10.22 3.11
CA VAL A 42 5.13 9.61 3.55
C VAL A 42 5.40 8.47 4.53
N CYS A 43 6.44 7.65 4.31
CA CYS A 43 6.86 6.63 5.28
C CYS A 43 7.14 7.27 6.63
N ARG A 44 7.94 8.34 6.67
CA ARG A 44 8.24 9.07 7.92
C ARG A 44 6.99 9.61 8.60
N TRP A 45 6.00 10.09 7.85
CA TRP A 45 4.72 10.51 8.43
C TRP A 45 3.91 9.34 9.01
N CYS A 46 3.91 8.17 8.34
CA CYS A 46 3.23 6.99 8.84
C CYS A 46 3.90 6.43 10.10
N MET A 47 5.22 6.52 10.20
CA MET A 47 6.00 6.14 11.39
C MET A 47 5.66 6.94 12.65
N ASP A 48 5.07 8.14 12.51
CA ASP A 48 4.55 8.91 13.66
C ASP A 48 3.31 8.25 14.32
N PHE A 49 2.78 7.18 13.73
CA PHE A 49 1.62 6.43 14.21
C PHE A 49 2.03 4.97 14.50
N PRO A 50 2.31 4.62 15.77
CA PRO A 50 2.79 3.28 16.14
C PRO A 50 1.85 2.12 15.80
N ALA A 51 0.57 2.40 15.57
CA ALA A 51 -0.41 1.41 15.14
C ALA A 51 -0.14 0.90 13.71
N ILE A 52 0.47 1.70 12.85
CA ILE A 52 0.79 1.32 11.47
C ILE A 52 2.03 0.43 11.50
N LYS A 53 1.84 -0.87 11.26
CA LYS A 53 2.89 -1.89 11.24
C LYS A 53 3.42 -2.16 9.85
N LYS A 54 2.61 -1.93 8.81
CA LYS A 54 2.99 -2.17 7.42
C LYS A 54 2.57 -1.03 6.51
N ILE A 55 3.50 -0.57 5.69
CA ILE A 55 3.29 0.48 4.70
C ILE A 55 3.58 -0.11 3.32
N ILE A 56 2.56 -0.21 2.50
CA ILE A 56 2.62 -0.83 1.18
C ILE A 56 2.56 0.28 0.14
N PHE A 57 3.50 0.30 -0.80
CA PHE A 57 3.44 1.13 -2.00
C PHE A 57 3.26 0.22 -3.19
N HIS A 58 2.14 0.35 -3.87
CA HIS A 58 1.97 -0.30 -5.15
C HIS A 58 2.15 0.67 -6.29
N ILE A 59 3.02 0.28 -7.22
CA ILE A 59 3.31 1.05 -8.41
C ILE A 59 3.02 0.20 -9.62
N SER A 60 1.94 0.56 -10.29
CA SER A 60 1.59 0.00 -11.59
C SER A 60 2.63 0.46 -12.61
N SER A 61 3.59 -0.40 -12.90
CA SER A 61 4.63 -0.20 -13.91
C SER A 61 4.65 -1.35 -14.90
N LYS A 62 4.80 -1.02 -16.19
CA LYS A 62 5.09 -2.02 -17.24
C LYS A 62 6.60 -2.21 -17.44
N ASN A 63 7.42 -1.37 -16.82
CA ASN A 63 8.86 -1.39 -16.95
C ASN A 63 9.49 -2.22 -15.82
N PRO A 64 10.12 -3.36 -16.13
CA PRO A 64 10.76 -4.20 -15.11
C PRO A 64 12.01 -3.57 -14.48
N ASN A 65 12.56 -2.49 -15.08
CA ASN A 65 13.77 -1.83 -14.56
C ASN A 65 13.49 -0.73 -13.54
N SER A 66 12.24 -0.34 -13.31
CA SER A 66 11.90 0.75 -12.38
C SER A 66 12.44 0.49 -10.98
N GLN A 67 12.59 -0.78 -10.58
CA GLN A 67 13.22 -1.21 -9.33
C GLN A 67 14.58 -0.53 -9.05
N LYS A 68 15.46 -0.42 -10.05
CA LYS A 68 16.83 0.10 -9.86
C LYS A 68 16.84 1.58 -9.47
N GLU A 69 15.83 2.33 -9.89
CA GLU A 69 15.68 3.74 -9.55
C GLU A 69 15.10 3.91 -8.14
N MET A 70 14.47 2.87 -7.61
CA MET A 70 13.70 2.89 -6.37
C MET A 70 14.50 2.46 -5.16
N THR A 71 15.34 1.43 -5.33
CA THR A 71 16.16 0.87 -4.24
C THR A 71 16.98 1.93 -3.51
N PRO A 72 17.72 2.84 -4.17
CA PRO A 72 18.55 3.84 -3.47
C PRO A 72 17.75 4.79 -2.59
N LEU A 73 16.48 5.06 -2.92
CA LEU A 73 15.64 5.99 -2.19
C LEU A 73 15.12 5.42 -0.88
N LEU A 74 14.93 4.09 -0.85
CA LEU A 74 14.45 3.38 0.34
C LEU A 74 15.59 2.93 1.25
N GLN A 75 16.84 2.94 0.78
CA GLN A 75 18.01 2.63 1.62
C GLN A 75 18.11 3.55 2.83
N ASN A 76 17.71 4.83 2.72
CA ASN A 76 17.69 5.77 3.84
C ASN A 76 16.73 5.37 4.97
N LEU A 77 15.75 4.50 4.70
CA LEU A 77 14.78 4.01 5.69
C LEU A 77 15.24 2.70 6.35
N ALA A 78 16.26 2.04 5.80
CA ALA A 78 16.72 0.72 6.23
C ALA A 78 17.24 0.70 7.69
N ASP A 79 17.69 1.85 8.21
CA ASP A 79 18.14 1.98 9.60
C ASP A 79 16.99 1.96 10.62
N THR A 80 15.75 2.16 10.15
CA THR A 80 14.57 2.38 11.01
C THR A 80 13.44 1.40 10.72
N ALA A 81 13.41 0.80 9.54
CA ALA A 81 12.33 -0.04 9.05
C ALA A 81 12.88 -1.22 8.25
N ILE A 82 12.10 -2.29 8.18
CA ILE A 82 12.35 -3.39 7.24
C ILE A 82 11.78 -2.96 5.90
N VAL A 83 12.60 -2.96 4.85
CA VAL A 83 12.16 -2.65 3.49
C VAL A 83 12.17 -3.92 2.66
N ARG A 84 11.01 -4.27 2.10
CA ARG A 84 10.84 -5.33 1.12
C ARG A 84 10.48 -4.74 -0.23
N ILE A 85 11.12 -5.18 -1.29
CA ILE A 85 10.79 -4.82 -2.67
C ILE A 85 10.40 -6.10 -3.39
N SER A 86 9.16 -6.19 -3.84
CA SER A 86 8.63 -7.34 -4.59
C SER A 86 8.41 -6.92 -6.04
N THR A 87 9.09 -7.61 -6.95
CA THR A 87 9.04 -7.37 -8.41
C THR A 87 8.76 -8.67 -9.15
N PRO A 88 8.44 -8.63 -10.46
CA PRO A 88 8.28 -9.86 -11.23
C PRO A 88 9.54 -10.72 -11.33
N SER A 89 10.71 -10.12 -11.08
CA SER A 89 12.02 -10.78 -11.19
C SER A 89 12.48 -11.41 -9.87
N GLY A 90 11.82 -11.10 -8.75
CA GLY A 90 12.18 -11.58 -7.42
C GLY A 90 11.88 -10.58 -6.31
N GLU A 91 12.19 -11.00 -5.08
CA GLU A 91 12.05 -10.18 -3.87
C GLU A 91 13.42 -9.84 -3.28
N GLU A 92 13.56 -8.60 -2.83
CA GLU A 92 14.71 -8.12 -2.08
C GLU A 92 14.23 -7.60 -0.72
N THR A 93 14.96 -7.90 0.35
CA THR A 93 14.64 -7.41 1.70
C THR A 93 15.91 -6.88 2.37
N PHE A 94 15.82 -5.72 3.00
CA PHE A 94 16.92 -5.10 3.72
C PHE A 94 16.43 -4.24 4.88
N GLY A 95 17.35 -3.83 5.75
CA GLY A 95 17.05 -3.03 6.94
C GLY A 95 16.58 -3.85 8.13
N THR A 96 16.50 -3.20 9.28
CA THR A 96 16.01 -3.79 10.53
C THR A 96 15.16 -2.77 11.28
N GLY A 97 14.07 -3.22 11.92
CA GLY A 97 13.17 -2.33 12.66
C GLY A 97 11.70 -2.52 12.31
N GLN A 98 10.91 -1.49 12.55
CA GLN A 98 9.47 -1.43 12.32
C GLN A 98 9.08 0.01 11.98
N PRO A 99 8.12 0.25 11.06
CA PRO A 99 7.25 -0.73 10.39
C PRO A 99 7.93 -1.50 9.24
N GLU A 100 7.24 -2.51 8.68
CA GLU A 100 7.60 -3.09 7.37
C GLU A 100 7.14 -2.14 6.25
N ILE A 101 8.03 -1.85 5.31
CA ILE A 101 7.77 -1.06 4.11
C ILE A 101 7.85 -2.01 2.92
N LEU A 102 6.72 -2.26 2.28
CA LEU A 102 6.63 -3.14 1.11
C LEU A 102 6.42 -2.32 -0.14
N LEU A 103 7.37 -2.38 -1.06
CA LEU A 103 7.26 -1.82 -2.38
C LEU A 103 6.88 -2.92 -3.37
N VAL A 104 5.66 -2.89 -3.87
CA VAL A 104 5.20 -3.79 -4.93
C VAL A 104 5.27 -3.05 -6.26
N VAL A 105 6.19 -3.49 -7.12
CA VAL A 105 6.33 -2.95 -8.48
C VAL A 105 5.90 -4.05 -9.42
N GLY A 106 4.81 -3.86 -10.17
CA GLY A 106 4.42 -4.91 -11.08
C GLY A 106 3.00 -4.85 -11.60
N ARG A 107 2.59 -6.04 -12.08
CA ARG A 107 1.48 -6.32 -12.99
C ARG A 107 0.11 -5.89 -12.44
N SER A 108 -0.85 -5.78 -13.36
CA SER A 108 -2.25 -5.54 -13.02
C SER A 108 -2.82 -6.65 -12.14
N GLY A 109 -3.81 -6.34 -11.30
CA GLY A 109 -4.47 -7.32 -10.43
C GLY A 109 -5.14 -8.45 -11.23
N ARG A 110 -5.66 -8.15 -12.42
CA ARG A 110 -6.16 -9.17 -13.36
C ARG A 110 -5.07 -10.12 -13.85
N GLU A 111 -3.89 -9.60 -14.16
CA GLU A 111 -2.76 -10.44 -14.59
C GLU A 111 -2.33 -11.36 -13.44
N GLU A 112 -2.30 -10.88 -12.20
CA GLU A 112 -1.97 -11.71 -11.03
C GLU A 112 -2.95 -12.88 -10.87
N ILE A 113 -4.25 -12.62 -10.92
CA ILE A 113 -5.27 -13.68 -10.82
C ILE A 113 -5.15 -14.66 -11.99
N THR A 114 -4.90 -14.16 -13.20
CA THR A 114 -4.71 -15.01 -14.38
C THR A 114 -3.49 -15.92 -14.21
N ASP A 115 -2.37 -15.37 -13.73
CA ASP A 115 -1.14 -16.12 -13.47
C ASP A 115 -1.40 -17.18 -12.37
N ALA A 116 -2.11 -16.84 -11.30
CA ALA A 116 -2.46 -17.77 -10.22
C ALA A 116 -3.28 -18.97 -10.75
N ILE A 117 -4.33 -18.70 -11.54
CA ILE A 117 -5.14 -19.76 -12.16
C ILE A 117 -4.29 -20.65 -13.09
N ILE A 118 -3.37 -20.06 -13.86
CA ILE A 118 -2.46 -20.82 -14.72
C ILE A 118 -1.54 -21.73 -13.90
N GLN A 119 -1.07 -21.29 -12.73
CA GLN A 119 -0.26 -22.14 -11.85
C GLN A 119 -1.08 -23.27 -11.24
N ILE A 120 -2.26 -22.98 -10.70
CA ILE A 120 -3.19 -24.00 -10.16
C ILE A 120 -3.47 -25.08 -11.21
N ALA A 121 -3.73 -24.67 -12.46
CA ALA A 121 -4.00 -25.60 -13.54
C ALA A 121 -2.81 -26.52 -13.88
N LYS A 122 -1.57 -26.10 -13.60
CA LYS A 122 -0.36 -26.92 -13.82
C LYS A 122 -0.11 -27.92 -12.70
N GLU A 123 -0.69 -27.69 -11.52
CA GLU A 123 -0.55 -28.59 -10.37
C GLU A 123 -1.50 -29.80 -10.44
N GLU A 124 -2.37 -29.87 -11.46
CA GLU A 124 -3.31 -30.97 -11.70
C GLU A 124 -4.24 -31.29 -10.50
N ILE A 125 -4.57 -30.26 -9.72
CA ILE A 125 -5.54 -30.34 -8.61
C ILE A 125 -6.93 -30.63 -9.18
N ASP A 126 -7.73 -31.47 -8.50
CA ASP A 126 -9.13 -31.68 -8.86
C ASP A 126 -9.88 -30.33 -8.78
N PRO A 127 -10.55 -29.86 -9.85
CA PRO A 127 -11.31 -28.62 -9.82
C PRO A 127 -12.34 -28.53 -8.68
N ALA A 128 -12.83 -29.66 -8.16
CA ALA A 128 -13.75 -29.71 -7.03
C ALA A 128 -13.08 -29.39 -5.68
N GLU A 129 -11.75 -29.48 -5.59
CA GLU A 129 -10.95 -29.19 -4.39
C GLU A 129 -10.40 -27.75 -4.37
N ILE A 130 -10.57 -26.97 -5.44
CA ILE A 130 -10.11 -25.59 -5.50
C ILE A 130 -10.98 -24.71 -4.60
N THR A 131 -10.35 -24.07 -3.61
CA THR A 131 -11.00 -23.13 -2.68
C THR A 131 -10.44 -21.71 -2.81
N GLU A 132 -11.01 -20.76 -2.06
CA GLU A 132 -10.46 -19.42 -1.92
C GLU A 132 -9.01 -19.46 -1.42
N GLU A 133 -8.70 -20.33 -0.46
CA GLU A 133 -7.34 -20.53 0.05
C GLU A 133 -6.38 -21.08 -1.00
N THR A 134 -6.88 -21.92 -1.93
CA THR A 134 -6.09 -22.37 -3.08
C THR A 134 -5.70 -21.19 -3.94
N ILE A 135 -6.64 -20.30 -4.26
CA ILE A 135 -6.36 -19.11 -5.07
C ILE A 135 -5.41 -18.18 -4.33
N GLU A 136 -5.68 -17.90 -3.05
CA GLU A 136 -4.86 -17.04 -2.20
C GLU A 136 -3.41 -17.52 -2.16
N SER A 137 -3.16 -18.81 -1.93
CA SER A 137 -1.80 -19.35 -1.86
C SER A 137 -1.02 -19.25 -3.18
N HIS A 138 -1.71 -19.08 -4.31
CA HIS A 138 -1.12 -18.90 -5.64
C HIS A 138 -1.01 -17.44 -6.08
N LEU A 139 -1.55 -16.49 -5.29
CA LEU A 139 -1.32 -15.07 -5.52
C LEU A 139 0.15 -14.75 -5.26
N ARG A 140 0.70 -13.87 -6.10
CA ARG A 140 2.10 -13.44 -5.97
C ARG A 140 2.27 -12.57 -4.73
N TYR A 141 1.32 -11.69 -4.48
CA TYR A 141 1.38 -10.72 -3.40
C TYR A 141 0.47 -11.15 -2.24
N GLN A 142 1.09 -11.70 -1.21
CA GLN A 142 0.45 -12.08 0.05
C GLN A 142 0.33 -10.86 0.97
N VAL A 143 -0.58 -9.94 0.64
CA VAL A 143 -0.83 -8.71 1.39
C VAL A 143 -2.33 -8.58 1.63
N ASN A 144 -2.77 -8.06 2.76
CA ASN A 144 -4.18 -7.81 3.04
C ASN A 144 -4.30 -6.46 3.74
N PRO A 145 -4.20 -5.34 2.99
CA PRO A 145 -4.18 -4.02 3.60
C PRO A 145 -5.52 -3.71 4.28
N ASP A 146 -5.49 -3.11 5.46
CA ASP A 146 -6.71 -2.62 6.10
C ASP A 146 -7.25 -1.38 5.37
N PHE A 147 -6.34 -0.55 4.87
CA PHE A 147 -6.67 0.74 4.30
C PHE A 147 -5.89 1.04 3.02
N VAL A 148 -6.60 1.35 1.94
CA VAL A 148 -6.04 1.66 0.64
C VAL A 148 -6.30 3.12 0.29
N ILE A 149 -5.23 3.87 0.02
CA ILE A 149 -5.27 5.26 -0.43
C ILE A 149 -4.89 5.33 -1.91
N LYS A 150 -5.80 5.84 -2.73
CA LYS A 150 -5.54 6.16 -4.14
C LYS A 150 -5.47 7.68 -4.34
N THR A 151 -4.34 8.16 -4.85
CA THR A 151 -4.14 9.57 -5.21
C THR A 151 -4.36 9.84 -6.70
N GLY A 152 -4.79 11.06 -7.05
CA GLY A 152 -4.80 11.54 -8.44
C GLY A 152 -5.88 10.93 -9.34
N GLY A 153 -6.98 10.44 -8.78
CA GLY A 153 -8.12 9.94 -9.56
C GLY A 153 -9.22 9.31 -8.71
N SER A 154 -10.39 9.13 -9.33
CA SER A 154 -11.63 8.65 -8.69
C SER A 154 -11.92 7.17 -8.92
N HIS A 155 -11.14 6.48 -9.75
CA HIS A 155 -11.37 5.08 -10.11
C HIS A 155 -10.29 4.16 -9.54
N LEU A 156 -10.72 2.96 -9.13
CA LEU A 156 -9.82 1.86 -8.82
C LEU A 156 -8.95 1.59 -10.05
N THR A 157 -7.64 1.56 -9.80
CA THR A 157 -6.69 1.00 -10.75
C THR A 157 -6.74 -0.51 -10.61
N ASP A 158 -6.52 -1.24 -11.69
CA ASP A 158 -6.54 -2.71 -11.74
C ASP A 158 -5.44 -3.31 -10.83
N PHE A 159 -5.70 -3.40 -9.52
CA PHE A 159 -4.72 -3.79 -8.50
C PHE A 159 -5.37 -4.36 -7.23
N LEU A 160 -4.69 -5.33 -6.58
CA LEU A 160 -5.11 -6.07 -5.38
C LEU A 160 -6.60 -6.42 -5.40
N ILE A 161 -7.10 -6.89 -6.55
CA ILE A 161 -8.53 -7.11 -6.72
C ILE A 161 -9.02 -8.12 -5.68
N TRP A 162 -8.22 -9.15 -5.40
CA TRP A 162 -8.52 -10.16 -4.40
C TRP A 162 -8.24 -9.64 -2.98
N GLN A 163 -7.03 -9.13 -2.77
CA GLN A 163 -6.51 -8.75 -1.47
C GLN A 163 -7.21 -7.53 -0.85
N SER A 164 -7.81 -6.67 -1.68
CA SER A 164 -8.47 -5.44 -1.23
C SER A 164 -9.99 -5.57 -1.04
N VAL A 165 -10.56 -6.77 -1.18
CA VAL A 165 -12.01 -7.00 -1.07
C VAL A 165 -12.58 -6.50 0.26
N TYR A 166 -11.83 -6.66 1.35
CA TYR A 166 -12.23 -6.23 2.69
C TYR A 166 -11.54 -4.94 3.17
N SER A 167 -10.73 -4.31 2.31
CA SER A 167 -10.04 -3.07 2.65
C SER A 167 -10.99 -1.88 2.63
N GLU A 168 -10.77 -0.94 3.53
CA GLU A 168 -11.36 0.39 3.41
C GLU A 168 -10.65 1.18 2.30
N LEU A 169 -11.42 1.83 1.43
CA LEU A 169 -10.90 2.54 0.26
C LEU A 169 -11.07 4.05 0.41
N PHE A 170 -9.98 4.79 0.24
CA PHE A 170 -9.97 6.25 0.25
C PHE A 170 -9.40 6.81 -1.06
N PHE A 171 -10.25 7.54 -1.79
CA PHE A 171 -9.88 8.20 -3.04
C PHE A 171 -9.70 9.69 -2.82
N THR A 172 -8.61 10.24 -3.35
CA THR A 172 -8.34 11.68 -3.30
C THR A 172 -7.87 12.20 -4.64
N ASP A 173 -8.42 13.36 -5.03
CA ASP A 173 -8.02 14.09 -6.23
C ASP A 173 -6.66 14.80 -6.07
N VAL A 174 -6.08 14.75 -4.85
CA VAL A 174 -4.75 15.31 -4.61
C VAL A 174 -3.71 14.50 -5.40
N ASN A 175 -3.00 15.17 -6.30
CA ASN A 175 -1.87 14.57 -7.00
C ASN A 175 -0.76 14.18 -6.00
N TRP A 176 -0.13 13.03 -6.22
CA TRP A 176 0.92 12.49 -5.35
C TRP A 176 2.05 13.49 -5.04
N ASN A 177 2.50 14.24 -6.05
CA ASN A 177 3.56 15.25 -5.89
C ASN A 177 3.16 16.39 -4.94
N ARG A 178 1.85 16.59 -4.75
CA ARG A 178 1.27 17.60 -3.85
C ARG A 178 0.67 16.98 -2.59
N PHE A 179 0.80 15.67 -2.37
CA PHE A 179 0.25 14.98 -1.21
C PHE A 179 0.96 15.41 0.07
N ARG A 180 0.22 15.99 1.02
CA ARG A 180 0.79 16.51 2.27
C ARG A 180 0.43 15.61 3.43
N ARG A 181 1.14 15.79 4.55
CA ARG A 181 0.79 15.18 5.83
C ARG A 181 -0.66 15.41 6.23
N LEU A 182 -1.20 16.59 5.92
CA LEU A 182 -2.59 16.90 6.18
C LEU A 182 -3.56 15.99 5.41
N ASP A 183 -3.20 15.60 4.20
CA ASP A 183 -4.03 14.74 3.36
C ASP A 183 -4.02 13.29 3.90
N LEU A 184 -2.88 12.82 4.42
CA LEU A 184 -2.80 11.57 5.20
C LEU A 184 -3.69 11.59 6.44
N LEU A 185 -3.60 12.65 7.27
CA LEU A 185 -4.44 12.76 8.47
C LEU A 185 -5.94 12.79 8.15
N ARG A 186 -6.32 13.39 7.00
CA ARG A 186 -7.71 13.38 6.53
C ARG A 186 -8.16 11.99 6.12
N ALA A 187 -7.30 11.22 5.46
CA ALA A 187 -7.56 9.84 5.10
C ALA A 187 -7.76 8.97 6.36
N LEU A 188 -6.85 9.08 7.34
CA LEU A 188 -6.95 8.35 8.61
C LEU A 188 -8.22 8.71 9.41
N ARG A 189 -8.63 9.99 9.39
CA ARG A 189 -9.92 10.40 9.98
C ARG A 189 -11.12 9.75 9.29
N ASP A 190 -11.08 9.66 7.96
CA ASP A 190 -12.16 9.03 7.18
C ASP A 190 -12.27 7.54 7.52
N TYR A 191 -11.12 6.84 7.57
CA TYR A 191 -11.02 5.45 8.02
C TYR A 191 -11.67 5.23 9.40
N GLN A 192 -11.31 6.03 10.40
CA GLN A 192 -11.91 5.95 11.74
C GLN A 192 -13.43 6.15 11.73
N THR A 193 -13.91 7.04 10.86
CA THR A 193 -15.35 7.32 10.74
C THR A 193 -16.10 6.12 10.17
N ARG A 194 -15.47 5.35 9.27
CA ARG A 194 -16.06 4.15 8.64
C ARG A 194 -16.07 2.96 9.58
N ILE A 195 -14.95 2.67 10.24
CA ILE A 195 -14.87 1.58 11.22
C ILE A 195 -15.92 1.74 12.33
N ARG A 196 -16.13 2.97 12.81
CA ARG A 196 -17.18 3.25 13.82
C ARG A 196 -18.60 2.93 13.37
N ARG A 197 -18.88 2.95 12.06
CA ARG A 197 -20.21 2.59 11.52
C ARG A 197 -20.42 1.09 11.43
N TYR A 198 -19.35 0.31 11.19
CA TYR A 198 -19.43 -1.15 11.13
C TYR A 198 -19.41 -1.81 12.51
N GLY A 199 -18.83 -1.15 13.53
CA GLY A 199 -18.86 -1.60 14.92
C GLY A 199 -20.09 -1.19 15.72
N GLN A 200 -21.14 -0.65 15.07
CA GLN A 200 -22.46 -0.35 15.68
C GLN A 200 -23.51 -1.38 15.28
#